data_AF-A0A2S5B1F7-F1
#
_entry.id   AF-A0A2S5B1F7-F1
#
_cell.length_a   1.000
_cell.length_b   1.000
_cell.length_c   1.000
_cell.angle_alpha   90.00
_cell.angle_beta   90.00
_cell.angle_gamma   90.00
#
_symmetry.space_group_name_H-M   'P 1'
#
loop_
_entity.id
_entity.type
_entity.pdbx_description
1 polymer ?
#
loop_
_entity_poly.entity_id
_entity_poly.type
_entity_poly.pdbx_seq_one_letter_code
_entity_poly.pdbx_strand_id
1 'polypeptide(L)'
;MITREATDLPRPLSPSTALDLRIRFLEAILLPRSTSADLGQSTPKPRVPIARHVATLREQLRTALEVQGGSEAVKRFVANYDANAPLLTVGALPAAPESDRLSPETKATLVLEAENEIRTLERDLRELQVLNERNVVDAGQLEEANRLQPGLVDVRAGSKPLISGYSDLETRTTALLQRYNHYISTLSELFVSWDNVLTDAEAALTRIEKSRDQTFDIS
;
A
#
# COMPACT_ATOMS: atom_id res chain seq x y z
N MET A 1 60.91 68.09 -17.51
CA MET A 1 59.76 67.82 -16.62
C MET A 1 58.63 67.21 -17.44
N ILE A 2 58.32 65.94 -17.15
CA ILE A 2 57.04 65.23 -17.27
C ILE A 2 56.32 65.24 -18.63
N THR A 3 56.41 64.09 -19.32
CA THR A 3 55.43 63.61 -20.30
C THR A 3 54.66 62.43 -19.71
N ARG A 4 53.32 62.50 -19.69
CA ARG A 4 52.37 61.36 -19.80
C ARG A 4 50.97 61.80 -19.35
N GLU A 5 50.01 61.73 -20.27
CA GLU A 5 48.69 61.16 -19.99
C GLU A 5 47.98 60.95 -21.34
N ALA A 6 48.05 59.72 -21.85
CA ALA A 6 47.20 59.26 -22.92
C ALA A 6 45.99 58.58 -22.25
N THR A 7 44.81 59.13 -22.50
CA THR A 7 43.51 58.60 -22.12
C THR A 7 43.26 57.26 -22.82
N ASP A 8 43.21 56.15 -22.07
CA ASP A 8 42.88 54.82 -22.59
C ASP A 8 41.38 54.54 -22.40
N LEU A 9 40.61 54.61 -23.49
CA LEU A 9 39.19 54.26 -23.53
C LEU A 9 39.04 52.72 -23.54
N PRO A 10 38.05 52.14 -22.83
CA PRO A 10 37.89 50.69 -22.79
C PRO A 10 37.55 50.14 -24.18
N ARG A 11 38.45 49.28 -24.68
CA ARG A 11 38.32 48.60 -25.97
C ARG A 11 36.98 47.82 -26.03
N PRO A 12 36.15 47.99 -27.08
CA PRO A 12 34.89 47.26 -27.18
C PRO A 12 35.17 45.76 -27.28
N LEU A 13 34.59 45.00 -26.35
CA LEU A 13 34.67 43.54 -26.31
C LEU A 13 34.06 42.98 -27.60
N SER A 14 34.75 42.03 -28.24
CA SER A 14 34.22 41.37 -29.44
C SER A 14 32.91 40.65 -29.10
N PRO A 15 31.92 40.63 -30.00
CA PRO A 15 30.60 40.04 -29.70
C PRO A 15 30.71 38.56 -29.33
N SER A 16 31.70 37.83 -29.90
CA SER A 16 31.99 36.45 -29.53
C SER A 16 32.47 36.31 -28.09
N THR A 17 33.34 37.20 -27.60
CA THR A 17 33.82 37.17 -26.20
C THR A 17 32.75 37.61 -25.21
N ALA A 18 31.91 38.57 -25.58
CA ALA A 18 30.75 38.97 -24.77
C ALA A 18 29.73 37.83 -24.60
N LEU A 19 29.47 37.07 -25.67
CA LEU A 19 28.57 35.93 -25.65
C LEU A 19 29.15 34.78 -24.81
N ASP A 20 30.45 34.52 -24.93
CA ASP A 20 31.16 33.50 -24.15
C ASP A 20 31.19 33.84 -22.65
N LEU A 21 31.39 35.11 -22.29
CA LEU A 21 31.29 35.59 -20.91
C LEU A 21 29.87 35.48 -20.35
N ARG A 22 28.85 35.74 -21.18
CA ARG A 22 27.46 35.62 -20.76
C ARG A 22 27.03 34.16 -20.60
N ILE A 23 27.51 33.26 -21.45
CA ILE A 23 27.36 31.81 -21.27
C ILE A 23 28.04 31.38 -19.98
N ARG A 24 29.29 31.81 -19.72
CA ARG A 24 29.98 31.53 -18.44
C ARG A 24 29.25 32.08 -17.21
N PHE A 25 28.62 33.24 -17.33
CA PHE A 25 27.83 33.82 -16.25
C PHE A 25 26.55 33.03 -16.00
N LEU A 26 25.86 32.61 -17.06
CA LEU A 26 24.70 31.73 -16.96
C LEU A 26 25.09 30.36 -16.39
N GLU A 27 26.24 29.81 -16.77
CA GLU A 27 26.81 28.60 -16.18
C GLU A 27 27.07 28.77 -14.66
N ALA A 28 27.60 29.92 -14.25
CA ALA A 28 27.88 30.21 -12.84
C ALA A 28 26.61 30.38 -11.98
N ILE A 29 25.50 30.80 -12.60
CA ILE A 29 24.21 30.94 -11.91
C ILE A 29 23.47 29.61 -11.82
N LEU A 30 23.51 28.78 -12.88
CA LEU A 30 22.72 27.55 -12.95
C LEU A 30 23.36 26.34 -12.26
N LEU A 31 24.70 26.25 -12.19
CA LEU A 31 25.32 25.20 -11.41
C LEU A 31 25.43 25.65 -9.95
N PRO A 32 24.90 24.89 -8.97
CA PRO A 32 25.21 25.15 -7.58
C PRO A 32 26.72 25.01 -7.40
N ARG A 33 27.36 26.07 -6.91
CA ARG A 33 28.76 26.04 -6.48
C ARG A 33 28.85 24.97 -5.40
N SER A 34 29.31 23.77 -5.74
CA SER A 34 29.61 22.72 -4.77
C SER A 34 30.71 23.24 -3.85
N THR A 35 30.30 23.94 -2.79
CA THR A 35 31.14 24.30 -1.66
C THR A 35 31.34 23.04 -0.84
N SER A 36 32.28 22.23 -1.26
CA SER A 36 32.93 21.27 -0.38
C SER A 36 34.36 21.14 -0.86
N ALA A 37 35.24 21.66 -0.01
CA ALA A 37 36.67 21.51 -0.08
C ALA A 37 37.05 20.06 -0.35
N ASP A 38 37.84 19.84 -1.39
CA ASP A 38 38.78 18.73 -1.39
C ASP A 38 40.11 19.23 -1.96
N LEU A 39 41.01 19.52 -1.03
CA LEU A 39 42.39 19.89 -1.27
C LEU A 39 43.14 18.61 -1.66
N GLY A 40 43.14 18.27 -2.95
CA GLY A 40 43.91 17.12 -3.40
C GLY A 40 43.63 16.76 -4.84
N GLN A 41 44.63 17.00 -5.70
CA GLN A 41 44.82 16.38 -7.02
C GLN A 41 43.59 15.75 -7.70
N SER A 42 42.98 16.49 -8.61
CA SER A 42 42.52 15.86 -9.86
C SER A 42 42.55 16.87 -10.99
N THR A 43 42.96 16.36 -12.14
CA THR A 43 43.06 17.01 -13.44
C THR A 43 41.77 17.76 -13.80
N PRO A 44 41.84 18.79 -14.66
CA PRO A 44 40.65 19.54 -15.07
C PRO A 44 39.71 18.62 -15.85
N LYS A 45 38.72 18.04 -15.17
CA LYS A 45 37.62 17.33 -15.84
C LYS A 45 36.99 18.32 -16.84
N PRO A 46 36.89 17.97 -18.13
CA PRO A 46 36.34 18.89 -19.12
C PRO A 46 34.90 19.24 -18.73
N ARG A 47 34.66 20.53 -18.51
CA ARG A 47 33.34 21.09 -18.22
C ARG A 47 32.39 20.66 -19.33
N VAL A 48 31.47 19.78 -19.00
CA VAL A 48 30.49 19.27 -19.95
C VAL A 48 29.61 20.45 -20.35
N PRO A 49 29.53 20.83 -21.64
CA PRO A 49 28.73 21.96 -22.06
C PRO A 49 27.28 21.76 -21.60
N ILE A 50 26.59 22.84 -21.23
CA ILE A 50 25.17 22.82 -20.80
C ILE A 50 24.32 21.96 -21.74
N ALA A 51 24.59 22.03 -23.06
CA ALA A 51 23.91 21.21 -24.06
C ALA A 51 24.00 19.69 -23.77
N ARG A 52 25.15 19.19 -23.35
CA ARG A 52 25.32 17.79 -22.94
C ARG A 52 24.66 17.51 -21.60
N HIS A 53 24.67 18.44 -20.66
CA HIS A 53 23.99 18.26 -19.38
C HIS A 53 22.47 18.21 -19.53
N VAL A 54 21.91 19.11 -20.33
CA VAL A 54 20.48 19.11 -20.69
C VAL A 54 20.12 17.84 -21.45
N ALA A 55 20.96 17.37 -22.37
CA ALA A 55 20.75 16.09 -23.04
C ALA A 55 20.76 14.91 -22.06
N THR A 56 21.67 14.88 -21.09
CA THR A 56 21.68 13.83 -20.06
C THR A 56 20.47 13.89 -19.14
N LEU A 57 20.02 15.08 -18.72
CA LEU A 57 18.83 15.23 -17.89
C LEU A 57 17.57 14.84 -18.65
N ARG A 58 17.50 15.16 -19.95
CA ARG A 58 16.39 14.77 -20.82
C ARG A 58 16.32 13.24 -20.96
N GLU A 59 17.46 12.59 -21.11
CA GLU A 59 17.51 11.12 -21.19
C GLU A 59 17.18 10.47 -19.84
N GLN A 60 17.64 11.04 -18.73
CA GLN A 60 17.28 10.58 -17.38
C GLN A 60 15.79 10.75 -17.09
N LEU A 61 15.19 11.86 -17.49
CA LEU A 61 13.75 12.10 -17.34
C LEU A 61 12.93 11.15 -18.22
N ARG A 62 13.35 10.92 -19.46
CA ARG A 62 12.73 9.97 -20.39
C ARG A 62 12.78 8.54 -19.85
N THR A 63 13.93 8.09 -19.36
CA THR A 63 14.10 6.77 -18.76
C THR A 63 13.30 6.62 -17.45
N ALA A 64 13.25 7.64 -16.60
CA ALA A 64 12.41 7.61 -15.39
C ALA A 64 10.91 7.52 -15.71
N LEU A 65 10.44 8.24 -16.74
CA LEU A 65 9.04 8.21 -17.19
C LEU A 65 8.63 6.87 -17.80
N GLU A 66 9.54 6.21 -18.54
CA GLU A 66 9.28 4.93 -19.19
C GLU A 66 9.45 3.72 -18.24
N VAL A 67 10.47 3.72 -17.38
CA VAL A 67 10.84 2.54 -16.56
C VAL A 67 10.09 2.47 -15.22
N GLN A 68 9.81 3.61 -14.57
CA GLN A 68 9.14 3.61 -13.25
C GLN A 68 7.60 3.70 -13.33
N GLY A 69 7.01 3.53 -14.53
CA GLY A 69 5.56 3.63 -14.68
C GLY A 69 5.04 5.01 -14.27
N GLY A 70 5.69 6.07 -14.74
CA GLY A 70 5.29 7.44 -14.44
C GLY A 70 3.80 7.62 -14.70
N SER A 71 3.07 8.10 -13.68
CA SER A 71 1.63 8.37 -13.75
C SER A 71 1.30 9.10 -15.06
N GLU A 72 0.25 8.67 -15.76
CA GLU A 72 -0.22 9.32 -17.00
C GLU A 72 -0.40 10.83 -16.83
N ALA A 73 -0.69 11.29 -15.61
CA ALA A 73 -0.72 12.70 -15.25
C ALA A 73 0.64 13.39 -15.44
N VAL A 74 1.76 12.77 -15.05
CA VAL A 74 3.11 13.32 -15.20
C VAL A 74 3.55 13.34 -16.67
N LYS A 75 3.19 12.31 -17.45
CA LYS A 75 3.44 12.32 -18.90
C LYS A 75 2.70 13.46 -19.60
N ARG A 76 1.41 13.66 -19.28
CA ARG A 76 0.59 14.77 -19.80
C ARG A 76 1.10 16.13 -19.32
N PHE A 77 1.59 16.19 -18.09
CA PHE A 77 2.17 17.39 -17.51
C PHE A 77 3.45 17.83 -18.20
N VAL A 78 4.37 16.89 -18.47
CA VAL A 78 5.61 17.14 -19.22
C VAL A 78 5.31 17.48 -20.69
N ALA A 79 4.31 16.83 -21.30
CA ALA A 79 3.87 17.18 -22.66
C ALA A 79 3.32 18.62 -22.74
N ASN A 80 2.64 19.08 -21.70
CA ASN A 80 2.12 20.44 -21.58
C ASN A 80 2.95 21.30 -20.63
N TYR A 81 4.28 21.15 -20.64
CA TYR A 81 5.15 21.87 -19.71
C TYR A 81 4.98 23.39 -19.80
N ASP A 82 4.85 23.95 -21.00
CA ASP A 82 4.69 25.40 -21.19
C ASP A 82 3.39 25.96 -20.60
N ALA A 83 2.31 25.17 -20.65
CA ALA A 83 1.03 25.55 -20.05
C ALA A 83 1.05 25.40 -18.52
N ASN A 84 1.84 24.46 -18.00
CA ASN A 84 2.00 24.21 -16.58
C ASN A 84 3.17 24.95 -15.93
N ALA A 85 4.02 25.60 -16.74
CA ALA A 85 5.13 26.44 -16.30
C ALA A 85 4.73 27.46 -15.22
N PRO A 86 3.61 28.20 -15.34
CA PRO A 86 3.19 29.12 -14.28
C PRO A 86 2.80 28.44 -12.96
N LEU A 87 2.41 27.16 -12.98
CA LEU A 87 2.10 26.39 -11.76
C LEU A 87 3.37 25.88 -11.07
N LEU A 88 4.46 25.72 -11.82
CA LEU A 88 5.77 25.30 -11.32
C LEU A 88 6.65 26.46 -10.87
N THR A 89 6.44 27.64 -11.44
CA THR A 89 6.89 28.87 -10.82
C THR A 89 6.02 29.09 -9.61
N VAL A 90 6.36 28.40 -8.53
CA VAL A 90 6.06 28.87 -7.19
C VAL A 90 6.76 30.22 -7.10
N GLY A 91 6.08 31.28 -7.53
CA GLY A 91 6.53 32.65 -7.37
C GLY A 91 6.96 32.75 -5.93
N ALA A 92 8.23 33.13 -5.71
CA ALA A 92 8.89 33.08 -4.42
C ALA A 92 7.86 33.35 -3.33
N LEU A 93 7.49 32.32 -2.55
CA LEU A 93 6.59 32.53 -1.42
C LEU A 93 7.20 33.71 -0.66
N PRO A 94 6.46 34.81 -0.45
CA PRO A 94 6.95 35.84 0.44
C PRO A 94 7.25 35.13 1.75
N ALA A 95 8.52 35.14 2.15
CA ALA A 95 9.04 34.40 3.30
C ALA A 95 8.54 34.95 4.65
N ALA A 96 7.46 35.72 4.65
CA ALA A 96 6.77 36.23 5.81
C ALA A 96 5.32 36.51 5.39
N PRO A 97 4.33 36.26 6.26
CA PRO A 97 2.98 36.70 5.98
C PRO A 97 3.00 38.22 5.90
N GLU A 98 2.60 38.78 4.76
CA GLU A 98 2.39 40.21 4.54
C GLU A 98 1.17 40.73 5.35
N SER A 99 0.91 40.16 6.53
CA SER A 99 -0.08 40.62 7.49
C SER A 99 0.18 42.05 7.92
N ASP A 100 1.40 42.56 7.78
CA ASP A 100 1.76 43.93 8.17
C ASP A 100 1.53 44.96 7.05
N ARG A 101 1.29 44.52 5.80
CA ARG A 101 1.01 45.42 4.67
C ARG A 101 -0.48 45.65 4.41
N LEU A 102 -1.36 44.93 5.09
CA LEU A 102 -2.80 45.13 4.98
C LEU A 102 -3.23 46.34 5.85
N SER A 103 -3.99 47.26 5.24
CA SER A 103 -4.65 48.35 5.96
C SER A 103 -5.49 47.79 7.11
N PRO A 104 -5.54 48.46 8.28
CA PRO A 104 -6.39 48.03 9.40
C PRO A 104 -7.86 47.86 8.99
N GLU A 105 -8.34 48.63 8.01
CA GLU A 105 -9.69 48.50 7.45
C GLU A 105 -9.90 47.19 6.69
N THR A 106 -8.90 46.77 5.91
CA THR A 106 -8.92 45.49 5.19
C THR A 106 -8.89 44.32 6.16
N LYS A 107 -8.13 44.44 7.26
CA LYS A 107 -8.11 43.44 8.34
C LYS A 107 -9.47 43.34 9.03
N ALA A 108 -10.11 44.47 9.34
CA ALA A 108 -11.43 44.48 9.94
C ALA A 108 -12.48 43.85 9.01
N THR A 109 -12.43 44.15 7.72
CA THR A 109 -13.33 43.57 6.71
C THR A 109 -13.15 42.06 6.62
N LEU A 110 -11.91 41.58 6.59
CA LEU A 110 -11.58 40.16 6.53
C LEU A 110 -12.01 39.40 7.80
N VAL A 111 -11.90 40.03 8.98
CA VAL A 111 -12.39 39.46 10.24
C VAL A 111 -13.92 39.38 10.26
N LEU A 112 -14.62 40.37 9.71
CA LEU A 112 -16.08 40.35 9.59
C LEU A 112 -16.56 39.30 8.58
N GLU A 113 -15.85 39.15 7.46
CA GLU A 113 -16.12 38.09 6.47
C GLU A 113 -15.91 36.70 7.07
N ALA A 114 -14.83 36.52 7.84
CA ALA A 114 -14.49 35.27 8.52
C ALA A 114 -15.24 35.05 9.86
N GLU A 115 -16.14 35.94 10.29
CA GLU A 115 -16.79 35.87 11.61
C GLU A 115 -17.50 34.53 11.82
N ASN A 116 -18.23 34.08 10.81
CA ASN A 116 -18.96 32.83 10.89
C ASN A 116 -18.01 31.63 10.98
N GLU A 117 -16.95 31.61 10.17
CA GLU A 117 -15.94 30.55 10.19
C GLU A 117 -15.24 30.46 11.55
N ILE A 118 -14.86 31.60 12.12
CA ILE A 118 -14.25 31.70 13.45
C ILE A 118 -15.20 31.17 14.54
N ARG A 119 -16.50 31.45 14.47
CA ARG A 119 -17.49 30.90 15.42
C ARG A 119 -17.65 29.39 15.30
N THR A 120 -17.69 28.86 14.08
CA THR A 120 -17.70 27.40 13.88
C THR A 120 -16.43 26.77 14.43
N LEU A 121 -15.26 27.34 14.13
CA LEU A 121 -13.98 26.85 14.64
C LEU A 121 -13.94 26.90 16.18
N GLU A 122 -14.45 27.95 16.79
CA GLU A 122 -14.55 28.05 18.26
C GLU A 122 -15.43 26.93 18.83
N ARG A 123 -16.58 26.65 18.21
CA ARG A 123 -17.48 25.56 18.61
C ARG A 123 -16.77 24.21 18.49
N ASP A 124 -16.09 23.97 17.38
CA ASP A 124 -15.37 22.72 17.11
C ASP A 124 -14.19 22.55 18.08
N LEU A 125 -13.46 23.62 18.39
CA LEU A 125 -12.38 23.61 19.39
C LEU A 125 -12.91 23.33 20.80
N ARG A 126 -14.07 23.88 21.16
CA ARG A 126 -14.73 23.54 22.43
C ARG A 126 -15.16 22.07 22.46
N GLU A 127 -15.67 21.54 21.35
CA GLU A 127 -16.02 20.13 21.23
C GLU A 127 -14.78 19.23 21.37
N LEU A 128 -13.69 19.56 20.68
CA LEU A 128 -12.41 18.89 20.80
C LEU A 128 -11.86 18.96 22.24
N GLN A 129 -12.01 20.10 22.91
CA GLN A 129 -11.60 20.24 24.30
C GLN A 129 -12.44 19.34 25.22
N VAL A 130 -13.76 19.28 25.05
CA VAL A 130 -14.63 18.37 25.82
C VAL A 130 -14.28 16.91 25.56
N LEU A 131 -14.00 16.54 24.30
CA LEU A 131 -13.56 15.19 23.93
C LEU A 131 -12.18 14.85 24.52
N ASN A 132 -11.29 15.83 24.60
CA ASN A 132 -9.97 15.69 25.20
C ASN A 132 -10.03 15.59 26.74
N GLU A 133 -10.87 16.38 27.40
CA GLU A 133 -11.11 16.29 28.86
C GLU A 133 -11.75 14.96 29.25
N ARG A 134 -12.60 14.42 28.38
CA ARG A 134 -13.14 13.06 28.50
C ARG A 134 -12.12 11.97 28.15
N ASN A 135 -10.88 12.36 27.84
CA ASN A 135 -9.79 11.52 27.36
C ASN A 135 -10.25 10.58 26.24
N VAL A 136 -11.20 10.95 25.36
CA VAL A 136 -11.74 10.04 24.33
C VAL A 136 -10.66 9.56 23.36
N VAL A 137 -9.62 10.37 23.18
CA VAL A 137 -8.42 10.02 22.39
C VAL A 137 -7.67 8.83 22.99
N ASP A 138 -7.71 8.65 24.32
CA ASP A 138 -7.08 7.55 25.07
C ASP A 138 -8.09 6.52 25.62
N ALA A 139 -9.38 6.89 25.72
CA ALA A 139 -10.45 6.08 26.28
C ALA A 139 -10.76 4.85 25.41
N GLY A 140 -10.21 4.80 24.20
CA GLY A 140 -10.34 3.67 23.30
C GLY A 140 -9.39 2.51 23.60
N GLN A 141 -8.56 2.57 24.65
CA GLN A 141 -7.54 1.54 24.95
C GLN A 141 -6.74 1.15 23.70
N LEU A 142 -6.58 2.06 22.74
CA LEU A 142 -6.02 1.76 21.41
C LEU A 142 -4.57 1.31 21.54
N GLU A 143 -3.87 1.85 22.55
CA GLU A 143 -2.54 1.41 22.92
C GLU A 143 -2.53 -0.03 23.47
N GLU A 144 -3.53 -0.41 24.27
CA GLU A 144 -3.68 -1.81 24.74
C GLU A 144 -4.03 -2.74 23.58
N ALA A 145 -4.91 -2.31 22.67
CA ALA A 145 -5.25 -3.08 21.46
C ALA A 145 -4.02 -3.33 20.57
N ASN A 146 -3.14 -2.33 20.42
CA ASN A 146 -1.86 -2.47 19.72
C ASN A 146 -0.91 -3.44 20.45
N ARG A 147 -0.92 -3.45 21.79
CA ARG A 147 -0.14 -4.42 22.59
C ARG A 147 -0.68 -5.85 22.48
N LEU A 148 -1.99 -6.04 22.30
CA LEU A 148 -2.62 -7.35 22.13
C LEU A 148 -2.51 -7.90 20.70
N GLN A 149 -2.20 -7.04 19.71
CA GLN A 149 -2.06 -7.42 18.31
C GLN A 149 -1.11 -8.62 18.06
N PRO A 150 0.12 -8.68 18.61
CA PRO A 150 0.99 -9.85 18.42
C PRO A 150 0.38 -11.13 19.00
N GLY A 151 -0.22 -11.06 20.19
CA GLY A 151 -0.87 -12.22 20.80
C GLY A 151 -2.04 -12.76 19.98
N LEU A 152 -2.82 -11.88 19.35
CA LEU A 152 -3.90 -12.29 18.43
C LEU A 152 -3.37 -12.94 17.16
N VAL A 153 -2.22 -12.50 16.65
CA VAL A 153 -1.56 -13.12 15.50
C VAL A 153 -1.07 -14.52 15.86
N ASP A 154 -0.49 -14.69 17.04
CA ASP A 154 -0.01 -15.99 17.53
C ASP A 154 -1.16 -16.97 17.78
N VAL A 155 -2.24 -16.52 18.43
CA VAL A 155 -3.44 -17.34 18.64
C VAL A 155 -4.09 -17.72 17.30
N ARG A 156 -4.17 -16.78 16.35
CA ARG A 156 -4.68 -17.06 15.01
C ARG A 156 -3.80 -18.06 14.28
N ALA A 157 -2.48 -17.95 14.37
CA ALA A 157 -1.55 -18.89 13.78
C ALA A 157 -1.70 -20.30 14.40
N GLY A 158 -1.85 -20.38 15.73
CA GLY A 158 -2.09 -21.63 16.45
C GLY A 158 -3.46 -22.25 16.18
N SER A 159 -4.48 -21.46 15.86
CA SER A 159 -5.83 -21.95 15.56
C SER A 159 -5.96 -22.63 14.19
N LYS A 160 -5.18 -22.21 13.19
CA LYS A 160 -5.21 -22.78 11.83
C LYS A 160 -4.96 -24.30 11.78
N PRO A 161 -3.90 -24.85 12.38
CA PRO A 161 -3.66 -26.30 12.37
C PRO A 161 -4.68 -27.08 13.20
N LEU A 162 -5.30 -26.44 14.21
CA LEU A 162 -6.37 -27.07 14.98
C LEU A 162 -7.61 -27.31 14.11
N ILE A 163 -8.00 -26.32 13.30
CA ILE A 163 -9.17 -26.45 12.39
C ILE A 163 -8.96 -27.60 11.40
N SER A 164 -7.76 -27.73 10.81
CA SER A 164 -7.46 -28.86 9.92
C SER A 164 -7.50 -30.20 10.67
N GLY A 165 -6.91 -30.26 11.88
CA GLY A 165 -6.94 -31.47 12.70
C GLY A 165 -8.36 -31.92 13.09
N TYR A 166 -9.25 -30.97 13.38
CA TYR A 166 -10.66 -31.27 13.64
C TYR A 166 -11.36 -31.81 12.38
N SER A 167 -11.12 -31.23 11.21
CA SER A 167 -11.70 -31.75 9.96
C SER A 167 -11.20 -33.15 9.60
N ASP A 168 -9.93 -33.45 9.85
CA ASP A 168 -9.36 -34.78 9.63
C ASP A 168 -9.94 -35.80 10.62
N LEU A 169 -10.15 -35.39 11.88
CA LEU A 169 -10.79 -36.24 12.88
C LEU A 169 -12.26 -36.50 12.56
N GLU A 170 -12.97 -35.50 12.05
CA GLU A 170 -14.38 -35.61 11.64
C GLU A 170 -14.52 -36.56 10.45
N THR A 171 -13.70 -36.41 9.42
CA THR A 171 -13.69 -37.31 8.25
C THR A 171 -13.35 -38.75 8.67
N ARG A 172 -12.41 -38.94 9.60
CA ARG A 172 -12.08 -40.27 10.12
C ARG A 172 -13.22 -40.89 10.93
N THR A 173 -13.90 -40.10 11.76
CA THR A 173 -15.02 -40.57 12.58
C THR A 173 -16.23 -40.92 11.72
N THR A 174 -16.55 -40.08 10.74
CA THR A 174 -17.64 -40.34 9.78
C THR A 174 -17.35 -41.57 8.92
N ALA A 175 -16.11 -41.76 8.44
CA ALA A 175 -15.71 -42.96 7.73
C ALA A 175 -15.83 -44.23 8.60
N LEU A 176 -15.49 -44.14 9.89
CA LEU A 176 -15.66 -45.25 10.83
C LEU A 176 -17.13 -45.60 11.03
N LEU A 177 -18.00 -44.60 11.20
CA LEU A 177 -19.45 -44.79 11.31
C LEU A 177 -20.05 -45.41 10.05
N GLN A 178 -19.61 -44.96 8.86
CA GLN A 178 -20.04 -45.56 7.59
C GLN A 178 -19.62 -47.03 7.49
N ARG A 179 -18.38 -47.36 7.86
CA ARG A 179 -17.91 -48.75 7.85
C ARG A 179 -18.66 -49.62 8.85
N TYR A 180 -18.96 -49.09 10.02
CA TYR A 180 -19.78 -49.79 11.01
C TYR A 180 -21.20 -50.03 10.50
N ASN A 181 -21.84 -49.03 9.91
CA ASN A 181 -23.18 -49.17 9.34
C ASN A 181 -23.19 -50.21 8.21
N HIS A 182 -22.19 -50.19 7.33
CA HIS A 182 -22.05 -51.21 6.29
C HIS A 182 -21.87 -52.62 6.88
N TYR A 183 -21.03 -52.76 7.91
CA TYR A 183 -20.85 -54.05 8.61
C TYR A 183 -22.14 -54.55 9.25
N ILE A 184 -22.92 -53.67 9.89
CA ILE A 184 -24.22 -54.05 10.46
C ILE A 184 -25.23 -54.44 9.38
N SER A 185 -25.21 -53.76 8.25
CA SER A 185 -26.08 -54.09 7.10
C SER A 185 -25.75 -55.48 6.55
N THR A 186 -24.46 -55.79 6.32
CA THR A 186 -24.05 -57.11 5.82
C THR A 186 -24.31 -58.21 6.85
N LEU A 187 -24.12 -57.94 8.14
CA LEU A 187 -24.45 -58.88 9.20
C LEU A 187 -25.96 -59.15 9.25
N SER A 188 -26.78 -58.11 9.07
CA SER A 188 -28.24 -58.25 9.01
C SER A 188 -28.68 -59.08 7.80
N GLU A 189 -28.09 -58.84 6.62
CA GLU A 189 -28.33 -59.65 5.42
C GLU A 189 -27.93 -61.12 5.64
N LEU A 190 -26.79 -61.37 6.29
CA LEU A 190 -26.33 -62.72 6.62
C LEU A 190 -27.32 -63.41 7.58
N PHE A 191 -27.81 -62.71 8.61
CA PHE A 191 -28.81 -63.25 9.53
C PHE A 191 -30.12 -63.60 8.83
N VAL A 192 -30.62 -62.74 7.93
CA VAL A 192 -31.81 -63.05 7.11
C VAL A 192 -31.55 -64.26 6.21
N SER A 193 -30.35 -64.38 5.63
CA SER A 193 -30.00 -65.54 4.81
C SER A 193 -30.00 -66.85 5.62
N TRP A 194 -29.50 -66.80 6.85
CA TRP A 194 -29.48 -67.95 7.75
C TRP A 194 -30.88 -68.34 8.22
N ASP A 195 -31.72 -67.35 8.53
CA ASP A 195 -33.13 -67.59 8.91
C ASP A 195 -33.91 -68.28 7.79
N ASN A 196 -33.69 -67.87 6.54
CA ASN A 196 -34.28 -68.52 5.37
C ASN A 196 -33.80 -69.97 5.21
N VAL A 197 -32.49 -70.22 5.33
CA VAL A 197 -31.93 -71.57 5.23
C VAL A 197 -32.44 -72.47 6.36
N LEU A 198 -32.57 -71.94 7.57
CA LEU A 198 -33.12 -72.67 8.72
C LEU A 198 -34.60 -72.98 8.50
N THR A 199 -35.39 -72.01 8.04
CA THR A 199 -36.81 -72.18 7.70
C THR A 199 -37.01 -73.25 6.61
N ASP A 200 -36.16 -73.25 5.58
CA ASP A 200 -36.20 -74.26 4.52
C ASP A 200 -35.85 -75.67 5.04
N ALA A 201 -34.86 -75.76 5.92
CA ALA A 201 -34.47 -77.02 6.57
C ALA A 201 -35.59 -77.55 7.48
N GLU A 202 -36.24 -76.69 8.26
CA GLU A 202 -37.39 -77.03 9.09
C GLU A 202 -38.59 -77.47 8.23
N ALA A 203 -38.85 -76.78 7.11
CA ALA A 203 -39.89 -77.16 6.16
C ALA A 203 -39.59 -78.52 5.50
N ALA A 204 -38.32 -78.83 5.22
CA ALA A 204 -37.92 -80.14 4.73
C ALA A 204 -38.09 -81.24 5.78
N LEU A 205 -37.71 -80.97 7.04
CA LEU A 205 -37.86 -81.92 8.15
C LEU A 205 -39.34 -82.24 8.42
N THR A 206 -40.20 -81.23 8.51
CA THR A 206 -41.65 -81.41 8.72
C THR A 206 -42.30 -82.21 7.59
N ARG A 207 -41.83 -82.07 6.34
CA ARG A 207 -42.30 -82.92 5.22
C ARG A 207 -41.88 -84.39 5.40
N ILE A 208 -40.66 -84.64 5.85
CA ILE A 208 -40.14 -85.99 6.11
C ILE A 208 -40.87 -86.63 7.30
N GLU A 209 -41.13 -85.86 8.37
CA GLU A 209 -41.89 -86.33 9.53
C GLU A 209 -43.32 -86.68 9.14
N LYS A 210 -43.98 -85.83 8.36
CA LYS A 210 -45.34 -86.09 7.87
C LYS A 210 -45.42 -87.33 6.99
N SER A 211 -44.46 -87.55 6.08
CA SER A 211 -44.45 -88.76 5.25
C SER A 211 -44.19 -90.01 6.08
N ARG A 212 -43.32 -89.92 7.09
CA ARG A 212 -43.07 -91.01 8.03
C ARG A 212 -44.33 -91.38 8.81
N ASP A 213 -45.01 -90.41 9.41
CA ASP A 213 -46.19 -90.67 10.23
C ASP A 213 -47.37 -91.21 9.41
N GLN A 214 -47.55 -90.73 8.16
CA GLN A 214 -48.52 -91.31 7.21
C GLN A 214 -48.23 -92.78 6.86
N THR A 215 -46.96 -93.20 6.89
CA THR A 215 -46.59 -94.60 6.63
C THR A 215 -46.98 -95.50 7.80
N PHE A 216 -47.00 -94.97 9.03
CA PHE A 216 -47.40 -95.70 10.23
C PHE A 216 -48.92 -95.80 10.41
N ASP A 217 -49.71 -94.89 9.82
CA ASP A 217 -51.19 -94.90 9.87
C ASP A 217 -51.87 -95.84 8.84
N ILE A 218 -51.10 -96.45 7.92
CA ILE A 218 -51.63 -97.32 6.83
C ILE A 218 -51.37 -98.82 7.09
N SER A 219 -50.96 -99.22 8.30
CA SER A 219 -50.91 -100.63 8.75
C SER A 219 -51.87 -100.89 9.89
#